data_AF-A0AAP3A368-F1
#
_entry.id   AF-A0AAP3A368-F1
#
_cell.length_a   1.000
_cell.length_b   1.000
_cell.length_c   1.000
_cell.angle_alpha   90.00
_cell.angle_beta   90.00
_cell.angle_gamma   90.00
#
_symmetry.space_group_name_H-M   'P 1'
#
loop_
_entity.id
_entity.type
_entity.pdbx_description
1 polymer ?
#
loop_
_entity_poly.entity_id
_entity_poly.type
_entity_poly.pdbx_seq_one_letter_code
_entity_poly.pdbx_strand_id
1 'polypeptide(L)'
;VVRVTTKDSQGNPVGNTAFTLKRNLSVNRANASTTVTAGALIVTDAWGNTQSNFSSTTALIYGVTGADGTTTLALKQDNTTGLKTELTAMLDTDNNVKSMLPVVFTVITSPDTPKAKFWGHMAETMTGAGGL
;
A
#
# COMPACT_ATOMS: atom_id res chain seq x y z
N VAL A 1 8.88 -0.81 -1.18
CA VAL A 1 8.89 0.61 -0.76
C VAL A 1 7.95 1.38 -1.66
N VAL A 2 7.28 2.42 -1.14
CA VAL A 2 6.44 3.37 -1.88
C VAL A 2 7.14 4.72 -1.88
N ARG A 3 7.07 5.44 -3.00
CA ARG A 3 7.62 6.78 -3.15
C ARG A 3 6.49 7.81 -3.17
N VAL A 4 6.63 8.86 -2.38
CA VAL A 4 5.78 10.05 -2.43
C VAL A 4 6.55 11.14 -3.16
N THR A 5 5.88 11.87 -4.03
CA THR A 5 6.46 13.00 -4.77
C THR A 5 5.46 14.13 -4.79
N THR A 6 5.86 15.28 -4.26
CA THR A 6 5.07 16.51 -4.24
C THR A 6 5.46 17.36 -5.43
N LYS A 7 4.46 17.92 -6.13
CA LYS A 7 4.66 18.71 -7.35
C LYS A 7 3.83 19.98 -7.33
N ASP A 8 4.31 21.01 -8.02
CA ASP A 8 3.52 22.20 -8.32
C ASP A 8 2.49 21.92 -9.43
N SER A 9 1.67 22.92 -9.77
CA SER A 9 0.67 22.83 -10.85
C SER A 9 1.27 22.65 -12.24
N GLN A 10 2.57 22.91 -12.41
CA GLN A 10 3.31 22.71 -13.66
C GLN A 10 3.98 21.32 -13.72
N GLY A 11 3.89 20.53 -12.64
CA GLY A 11 4.46 19.19 -12.55
C GLY A 11 5.90 19.13 -12.05
N ASN A 12 6.49 20.26 -11.65
CA ASN A 12 7.85 20.30 -11.09
C ASN A 12 7.86 19.82 -9.64
N PRO A 13 8.87 19.05 -9.21
CA PRO A 13 8.96 18.60 -7.83
C PRO A 13 9.12 19.79 -6.86
N VAL A 14 8.38 19.76 -5.76
CA VAL A 14 8.43 20.77 -4.69
C VAL A 14 8.92 20.10 -3.42
N GLY A 15 10.10 20.52 -2.96
CA GLY A 15 10.74 19.99 -1.76
C GLY A 15 10.04 20.38 -0.45
N ASN A 16 10.41 19.70 0.64
CA ASN A 16 10.05 20.06 2.01
C ASN A 16 8.54 20.24 2.22
N THR A 17 7.74 19.46 1.51
CA THR A 17 6.28 19.60 1.50
C THR A 17 5.67 18.56 2.44
N ALA A 18 4.85 19.03 3.37
CA ALA A 18 4.12 18.17 4.30
C ALA A 18 2.95 17.49 3.60
N PHE A 19 2.75 16.20 3.90
CA PHE A 19 1.65 15.41 3.39
C PHE A 19 1.13 14.47 4.49
N THR A 20 -0.10 14.02 4.30
CA THR A 20 -0.70 12.95 5.09
C THR A 20 -0.90 11.71 4.24
N LEU A 21 -0.72 10.54 4.83
CA LEU A 21 -1.06 9.25 4.24
C LEU A 21 -2.24 8.66 5.01
N LYS A 22 -3.31 8.38 4.27
CA LYS A 22 -4.50 7.68 4.74
C LYS A 22 -4.58 6.33 4.06
N ARG A 23 -5.20 5.36 4.73
CA ARG A 23 -5.56 4.07 4.14
C ARG A 23 -7.05 3.88 4.02
N ASN A 24 -7.46 3.12 3.02
CA ASN A 24 -8.81 2.59 2.90
C ASN A 24 -8.90 1.16 3.48
N LEU A 25 -10.10 0.59 3.50
CA LEU A 25 -10.32 -0.81 3.86
C LEU A 25 -9.51 -1.73 2.94
N SER A 26 -8.87 -2.75 3.53
CA SER A 26 -8.25 -3.82 2.76
C SER A 26 -9.31 -4.77 2.22
N VAL A 27 -9.18 -5.15 0.95
CA VAL A 27 -10.06 -6.11 0.29
C VAL A 27 -9.27 -7.29 -0.28
N ASN A 28 -9.89 -8.46 -0.33
CA ASN A 28 -9.35 -9.59 -1.08
C ASN A 28 -9.55 -9.40 -2.60
N ARG A 29 -9.16 -10.40 -3.40
CA ARG A 29 -9.24 -10.30 -4.87
C ARG A 29 -10.70 -10.32 -5.37
N ALA A 30 -11.60 -10.91 -4.60
CA ALA A 30 -13.05 -10.87 -4.82
C ALA A 30 -13.73 -9.58 -4.30
N ASN A 31 -12.96 -8.55 -3.92
CA ASN A 31 -13.43 -7.27 -3.36
C ASN A 31 -14.20 -7.38 -2.03
N ALA A 32 -14.07 -8.49 -1.30
CA ALA A 32 -14.61 -8.60 0.05
C ALA A 32 -13.66 -7.92 1.06
N SER A 33 -14.21 -7.02 1.88
CA SER A 33 -13.48 -6.35 2.96
C SER A 33 -13.04 -7.35 4.04
N THR A 34 -11.85 -7.13 4.58
CA THR A 34 -11.30 -7.94 5.68
C THR A 34 -11.37 -7.23 7.03
N THR A 35 -10.98 -7.92 8.10
CA THR A 35 -10.86 -7.36 9.44
C THR A 35 -9.72 -6.35 9.52
N VAL A 36 -9.82 -5.41 10.47
CA VAL A 36 -8.79 -4.38 10.72
C VAL A 36 -7.42 -4.98 11.02
N THR A 37 -7.37 -6.16 11.65
CA THR A 37 -6.12 -6.84 12.05
C THR A 37 -5.38 -7.45 10.86
N ALA A 38 -6.07 -8.20 10.00
CA ALA A 38 -5.45 -8.77 8.80
C ALA A 38 -5.05 -7.67 7.80
N GLY A 39 -5.82 -6.57 7.78
CA GLY A 39 -5.55 -5.37 7.01
C GLY A 39 -4.45 -4.46 7.56
N ALA A 40 -3.95 -4.66 8.79
CA ALA A 40 -3.09 -3.70 9.45
C ALA A 40 -1.75 -3.55 8.73
N LEU A 41 -1.40 -2.32 8.39
CA LEU A 41 -0.11 -2.00 7.78
C LEU A 41 0.92 -1.61 8.84
N ILE A 42 2.16 -1.96 8.58
CA ILE A 42 3.34 -1.40 9.24
C ILE A 42 3.95 -0.42 8.24
N VAL A 43 4.14 0.82 8.66
CA VAL A 43 4.70 1.89 7.82
C VAL A 43 5.96 2.41 8.47
N THR A 44 7.08 2.34 7.77
CA THR A 44 8.35 2.91 8.20
C THR A 44 8.73 4.05 7.27
N ASP A 45 9.02 5.22 7.82
CA ASP A 45 9.48 6.37 7.02
C ASP A 45 10.96 6.28 6.65
N ALA A 46 11.42 7.23 5.84
CA ALA A 46 12.82 7.30 5.39
C ALA A 46 13.82 7.57 6.52
N TRP A 47 13.37 8.02 7.70
CA TRP A 47 14.19 8.26 8.89
C TRP A 47 14.19 7.08 9.86
N GLY A 48 13.45 6.01 9.55
CA GLY A 48 13.36 4.80 10.37
C GLY A 48 12.25 4.81 11.42
N ASN A 49 11.41 5.84 11.48
CA ASN A 49 10.26 5.84 12.39
C ASN A 49 9.21 4.87 11.88
N THR A 50 8.74 3.98 12.76
CA THR A 50 7.83 2.89 12.38
C THR A 50 6.49 3.01 13.11
N GLN A 51 5.41 3.11 12.34
CA GLN A 51 4.04 2.94 12.80
C GLN A 51 3.61 1.48 12.60
N SER A 52 3.64 0.68 13.67
CA SER A 52 3.39 -0.78 13.58
C SER A 52 1.92 -1.18 13.49
N ASN A 53 0.98 -0.27 13.74
CA ASN A 53 -0.45 -0.57 13.71
C ASN A 53 -1.23 0.50 12.95
N PHE A 54 -1.00 0.60 11.64
CA PHE A 54 -1.79 1.43 10.75
C PHE A 54 -3.01 0.65 10.24
N SER A 55 -4.00 0.49 11.13
CA SER A 55 -5.21 -0.33 10.90
C SER A 55 -6.48 0.49 10.70
N SER A 56 -6.61 1.66 11.31
CA SER A 56 -7.79 2.53 11.17
C SER A 56 -7.83 3.27 9.83
N THR A 57 -9.03 3.40 9.24
CA THR A 57 -9.29 4.24 8.06
C THR A 57 -9.40 5.73 8.40
N THR A 58 -9.44 6.09 9.68
CA THR A 58 -9.42 7.48 10.15
C THR A 58 -8.04 7.94 10.61
N ALA A 59 -7.10 7.00 10.80
CA ALA A 59 -5.73 7.34 11.16
C ALA A 59 -5.02 8.01 9.98
N LEU A 60 -4.14 8.97 10.29
CA LEU A 60 -3.28 9.65 9.35
C LEU A 60 -1.83 9.47 9.78
N ILE A 61 -0.96 9.18 8.81
CA ILE A 61 0.48 9.23 8.98
C ILE A 61 0.95 10.54 8.37
N TYR A 62 1.70 11.33 9.13
CA TYR A 62 2.27 12.58 8.65
C TYR A 62 3.69 12.34 8.13
N GLY A 63 4.03 12.98 7.01
CA GLY A 63 5.35 12.90 6.42
C GLY A 63 5.73 14.21 5.74
N VAL A 64 7.02 14.37 5.47
CA VAL A 64 7.57 15.53 4.75
C VAL A 64 8.47 15.01 3.64
N THR A 65 8.33 15.57 2.44
CA THR A 65 9.24 15.25 1.32
C THR A 65 10.61 15.89 1.53
N GLY A 66 11.67 15.27 1.02
CA GLY A 66 13.01 15.83 1.02
C GLY A 66 13.12 17.07 0.13
N ALA A 67 14.31 17.67 0.07
CA ALA A 67 14.58 18.85 -0.76
C ALA A 67 14.34 18.61 -2.26
N ASP A 68 14.45 17.37 -2.73
CA ASP A 68 14.18 16.94 -4.11
C ASP A 68 12.67 16.75 -4.40
N GLY A 69 11.80 17.04 -3.42
CA GLY A 69 10.36 16.85 -3.52
C GLY A 69 9.91 15.41 -3.34
N THR A 70 10.78 14.50 -2.88
CA THR A 70 10.41 13.10 -2.71
C THR A 70 10.75 12.52 -1.35
N THR A 71 9.99 11.51 -0.93
CA THR A 71 10.33 10.67 0.23
C THR A 71 9.88 9.24 -0.02
N THR A 72 10.34 8.31 0.80
CA THR A 72 9.96 6.89 0.70
C THR A 72 9.37 6.39 1.99
N LEU A 73 8.40 5.48 1.85
CA LEU A 73 7.75 4.76 2.94
C LEU A 73 7.91 3.26 2.68
N ALA A 74 8.49 2.53 3.61
CA ALA A 74 8.46 1.08 3.59
C ALA A 74 7.12 0.62 4.16
N LEU A 75 6.45 -0.28 3.44
CA LEU A 75 5.17 -0.85 3.85
C LEU A 75 5.35 -2.36 4.05
N LYS A 76 4.79 -2.87 5.14
CA LYS A 76 4.64 -4.30 5.40
C LYS A 76 3.21 -4.60 5.86
N GLN A 77 2.78 -5.83 5.65
CA GLN A 77 1.47 -6.32 6.06
C GLN A 77 1.60 -7.78 6.52
N ASP A 78 2.19 -7.97 7.71
CA ASP A 78 2.63 -9.30 8.17
C ASP A 78 1.46 -10.27 8.41
N ASN A 79 0.27 -9.74 8.75
CA ASN A 79 -0.95 -10.54 8.98
C ASN A 79 -1.82 -10.69 7.70
N THR A 80 -1.25 -10.44 6.52
CA THR A 80 -2.01 -10.49 5.26
C THR A 80 -2.47 -11.91 4.92
N THR A 81 -3.68 -12.02 4.36
CA THR A 81 -4.20 -13.24 3.74
C THR A 81 -4.18 -13.17 2.21
N GLY A 82 -3.53 -12.17 1.63
CA GLY A 82 -3.58 -11.85 0.21
C GLY A 82 -4.56 -10.71 -0.05
N LEU A 83 -4.14 -9.49 0.24
CA LEU A 83 -4.99 -8.30 0.35
C LEU A 83 -4.48 -7.14 -0.51
N LYS A 84 -5.44 -6.32 -0.97
CA LYS A 84 -5.20 -5.02 -1.61
C LYS A 84 -5.68 -3.91 -0.68
N THR A 85 -4.83 -2.93 -0.46
CA THR A 85 -5.15 -1.73 0.33
C THR A 85 -4.93 -0.51 -0.53
N GLU A 86 -5.92 0.37 -0.62
CA GLU A 86 -5.75 1.66 -1.27
C GLU A 86 -5.18 2.67 -0.27
N LEU A 87 -4.11 3.35 -0.67
CA LEU A 87 -3.48 4.42 0.08
C LEU A 87 -3.75 5.75 -0.62
N THR A 88 -4.07 6.77 0.16
CA THR A 88 -4.28 8.13 -0.32
C THR A 88 -3.27 9.03 0.34
N ALA A 89 -2.38 9.64 -0.45
CA ALA A 89 -1.52 10.72 -0.02
C ALA A 89 -2.21 12.05 -0.32
N MET A 90 -2.22 13.00 0.62
CA MET A 90 -2.82 14.32 0.46
C MET A 90 -1.83 15.38 0.94
N LEU A 91 -1.80 16.55 0.31
CA LEU A 91 -1.05 17.68 0.87
C LEU A 91 -1.68 18.11 2.19
N ASP A 92 -0.85 18.39 3.20
CA ASP A 92 -1.33 18.84 4.51
C ASP A 92 -1.97 20.23 4.44
N THR A 93 -1.48 21.06 3.50
CA THR A 93 -1.98 22.43 3.25
C THR A 93 -3.24 22.48 2.39
N ASP A 94 -3.52 21.44 1.59
CA ASP A 94 -4.69 21.35 0.72
C ASP A 94 -5.11 19.89 0.47
N ASN A 95 -6.16 19.46 1.18
CA ASN A 95 -6.69 18.11 1.07
C ASN A 95 -7.36 17.79 -0.30
N ASN A 96 -7.53 18.78 -1.19
CA ASN A 96 -7.98 18.55 -2.56
C ASN A 96 -6.86 18.02 -3.45
N VAL A 97 -5.60 18.34 -3.12
CA VAL A 97 -4.43 17.81 -3.83
C VAL A 97 -4.06 16.46 -3.24
N LYS A 98 -4.51 15.39 -3.91
CA LYS A 98 -4.33 14.02 -3.45
C LYS A 98 -3.95 13.06 -4.58
N SER A 99 -3.27 11.99 -4.19
CA SER A 99 -2.91 10.88 -5.07
C SER A 99 -3.28 9.55 -4.42
N MET A 100 -3.75 8.60 -5.22
CA MET A 100 -4.22 7.30 -4.76
C MET A 100 -3.32 6.21 -5.33
N LEU A 101 -2.91 5.28 -4.49
CA LEU A 101 -2.05 4.16 -4.85
C LEU A 101 -2.59 2.86 -4.23
N PRO A 102 -3.09 1.91 -5.05
CA PRO A 102 -3.40 0.57 -4.57
C PRO A 102 -2.11 -0.21 -4.35
N VAL A 103 -1.94 -0.77 -3.15
CA VAL A 103 -0.85 -1.69 -2.80
C VAL A 103 -1.40 -3.08 -2.56
N VAL A 104 -0.73 -4.09 -3.13
CA VAL A 104 -1.14 -5.50 -3.05
C VAL A 104 -0.07 -6.29 -2.31
N PHE A 105 -0.48 -7.01 -1.26
CA PHE A 105 0.37 -7.95 -0.53
C PHE A 105 -0.12 -9.36 -0.83
N THR A 106 0.64 -10.11 -1.62
CA THR A 106 0.29 -11.45 -2.09
C THR A 106 0.75 -12.54 -1.13
N VAL A 107 0.07 -13.69 -1.14
CA VAL A 107 0.44 -14.88 -0.34
C VAL A 107 0.72 -16.09 -1.22
N ILE A 108 1.63 -16.96 -0.78
CA ILE A 108 2.03 -18.18 -1.51
C ILE A 108 0.90 -19.23 -1.57
N THR A 109 -0.09 -19.14 -0.68
CA THR A 109 -1.21 -20.09 -0.58
C THR A 109 -2.37 -19.78 -1.53
N SER A 110 -2.27 -18.72 -2.34
CA SER A 110 -3.26 -18.37 -3.36
C SER A 110 -2.61 -18.26 -4.75
N PRO A 111 -3.25 -18.75 -5.82
CA PRO A 111 -2.74 -18.58 -7.18
C PRO A 111 -2.84 -17.13 -7.66
N ASP A 112 -1.95 -16.73 -8.57
CA ASP A 112 -2.06 -15.44 -9.25
C ASP A 112 -2.97 -15.52 -10.47
N THR A 113 -4.28 -15.74 -10.24
CA THR A 113 -5.29 -15.76 -11.30
C THR A 113 -6.48 -14.87 -10.94
N PRO A 114 -7.14 -14.21 -11.93
CA PRO A 114 -8.34 -13.40 -11.68
C PRO A 114 -9.47 -14.14 -10.96
N LYS A 115 -9.52 -15.47 -11.04
CA LYS A 115 -10.53 -16.31 -10.36
C LYS A 115 -10.21 -16.61 -8.89
N ALA A 116 -9.02 -16.24 -8.40
CA ALA A 116 -8.62 -16.50 -7.02
C ALA A 116 -9.42 -15.63 -6.04
N LYS A 117 -9.70 -16.14 -4.85
CA LYS A 117 -10.35 -15.36 -3.77
C LYS A 117 -9.41 -14.31 -3.17
N PHE A 118 -8.12 -14.63 -3.07
CA PHE A 118 -7.09 -13.80 -2.45
C PHE A 118 -6.00 -13.43 -3.43
N TRP A 119 -5.29 -12.34 -3.15
CA TRP A 119 -4.12 -11.95 -3.93
C TRP A 119 -2.97 -12.90 -3.64
N GLY A 120 -2.42 -13.52 -4.68
CA GLY A 120 -1.59 -14.70 -4.56
C GLY A 120 -0.35 -14.68 -5.44
N HIS A 121 0.61 -15.55 -5.13
CA HIS A 121 1.79 -15.83 -5.97
C HIS A 121 2.21 -17.32 -5.90
N MET A 122 1.27 -18.22 -5.61
CA MET A 122 1.48 -19.67 -5.65
C MET A 122 2.12 -20.05 -6.98
N ALA A 123 3.22 -20.80 -6.95
CA ALA A 123 3.83 -21.34 -8.15
C ALA A 123 2.85 -22.27 -8.87
N GLU A 124 2.76 -22.15 -10.19
CA GLU A 124 1.98 -23.10 -11.00
C GLU A 124 2.74 -24.42 -11.06
N THR A 125 2.42 -25.37 -10.18
CA THR A 125 2.93 -26.74 -10.31
C THR A 125 2.13 -27.47 -11.37
N MET A 126 2.54 -27.38 -12.62
CA MET A 126 2.20 -28.40 -13.63
C MET A 126 3.09 -29.61 -13.39
N THR A 127 2.65 -30.56 -12.56
CA THR A 127 3.15 -31.94 -12.65
C THR A 127 2.13 -32.76 -13.43
N GLY A 128 2.11 -32.54 -14.75
CA GLY A 128 1.48 -33.45 -15.70
C GLY A 128 2.53 -34.42 -16.24
N ALA A 129 2.97 -35.38 -15.42
CA ALA A 129 3.64 -36.57 -15.93
C ALA A 129 2.57 -37.65 -16.15
N GLY A 130 2.13 -37.79 -17.40
CA GLY A 130 1.18 -38.78 -17.88
C GLY A 130 0.62 -38.29 -19.22
N GLY A 131 1.21 -38.58 -20.38
CA GLY A 131 2.03 -39.75 -20.68
C GLY A 131 1.19 -41.01 -20.73
N LEU A 132 0.07 -40.99 -21.48
CA LEU A 132 -0.52 -42.09 -22.27
C LEU A 132 -1.44 -41.49 -23.35
#